data_AF-A0A3P6QZJ0-F1
#
_entry.id   AF-A0A3P6QZJ0-F1
#
_cell.length_a   1.000
_cell.length_b   1.000
_cell.length_c   1.000
_cell.angle_alpha   90.00
_cell.angle_beta   90.00
_cell.angle_gamma   90.00
#
_symmetry.space_group_name_H-M   'P 1'
#
loop_
_entity.id
_entity.type
_entity.pdbx_description
1 polymer ?
#
loop_
_entity_poly.entity_id
_entity_poly.type
_entity_poly.pdbx_seq_one_letter_code
_entity_poly.pdbx_strand_id
1 'polypeptide(L)'
;MNALNFFLQSSRFPQPLLGVASCEYRALRKGELDLHVGEKVEILDVSYGVSHVLKDDGTCGNVPSYFLELRDIPGNTLAEQIR
;
A
#
# COMPACT_ATOMS: atom_id res chain seq x y z
N MET A 1 -17.14 -13.93 -13.27
CA MET A 1 -16.10 -13.86 -12.21
C MET A 1 -15.23 -12.65 -12.53
N ASN A 2 -15.29 -11.58 -11.74
CA ASN A 2 -14.62 -10.31 -12.04
C ASN A 2 -13.21 -10.29 -11.44
N ALA A 3 -12.27 -9.61 -12.12
CA ALA A 3 -10.85 -9.51 -11.75
C ALA A 3 -10.61 -9.05 -10.31
N LEU A 4 -11.54 -8.26 -9.74
CA LEU A 4 -11.53 -7.85 -8.33
C LEU A 4 -11.45 -9.03 -7.35
N ASN A 5 -12.14 -10.14 -7.65
CA ASN A 5 -12.19 -11.31 -6.76
C ASN A 5 -10.89 -12.13 -6.80
N PHE A 6 -10.07 -11.99 -7.83
CA PHE A 6 -8.80 -12.72 -7.93
C PHE A 6 -7.69 -12.04 -7.10
N PHE A 7 -7.67 -10.70 -7.05
CA PHE A 7 -6.70 -9.94 -6.26
C PHE A 7 -6.95 -10.04 -4.75
N LEU A 8 -8.21 -10.13 -4.31
CA LEU A 8 -8.55 -10.33 -2.90
C LEU A 8 -8.12 -11.70 -2.35
N GLN A 9 -7.83 -12.68 -3.19
CA GLN A 9 -7.37 -14.02 -2.75
C GLN A 9 -5.86 -14.10 -2.48
N SER A 10 -5.08 -13.07 -2.81
CA SER A 10 -3.63 -13.04 -2.60
C SER A 10 -3.15 -11.93 -1.64
N SER A 11 -4.06 -11.09 -1.16
CA SER A 11 -3.73 -10.07 -0.16
C SER A 11 -3.33 -10.76 1.14
N ARG A 12 -2.13 -10.46 1.65
CA ARG A 12 -1.70 -10.90 2.99
C ARG A 12 -2.48 -10.19 4.10
N PHE A 13 -3.21 -9.13 3.77
CA PHE A 13 -3.98 -8.37 4.73
C PHE A 13 -5.48 -8.65 4.58
N PRO A 14 -6.21 -8.93 5.69
CA PRO A 14 -7.66 -9.10 5.65
C PRO A 14 -8.38 -7.79 5.29
N GLN A 15 -7.73 -6.64 5.47
CA GLN A 15 -8.14 -5.31 5.05
C GLN A 15 -6.90 -4.53 4.58
N PRO A 16 -7.00 -3.66 3.57
CA PRO A 16 -5.87 -2.81 3.16
C PRO A 16 -5.35 -1.96 4.31
N LEU A 17 -4.02 -1.80 4.39
CA LEU A 17 -3.43 -0.83 5.31
C LEU A 17 -3.55 0.57 4.71
N LEU A 18 -3.63 1.60 5.54
CA LEU A 18 -3.63 2.98 5.05
C LEU A 18 -2.23 3.57 5.19
N GLY A 19 -1.75 4.16 4.10
CA GLY A 19 -0.44 4.81 4.03
C GLY A 19 -0.53 6.29 3.65
N VAL A 20 0.51 7.03 4.00
CA VAL A 20 0.75 8.40 3.54
C VAL A 20 2.17 8.48 3.01
N ALA A 21 2.36 9.08 1.84
CA ALA A 21 3.69 9.33 1.30
C ALA A 21 4.43 10.37 2.15
N SER A 22 5.55 9.98 2.74
CA SER A 22 6.40 10.86 3.56
C SER A 22 7.31 11.77 2.73
N CYS A 23 7.53 11.43 1.47
CA CYS A 23 8.39 12.17 0.54
C CYS A 23 7.99 11.95 -0.93
N GLU A 24 8.52 12.82 -1.80
CA GLU A 24 8.31 12.72 -3.25
C GLU A 24 9.03 11.49 -3.82
N TYR A 25 8.38 10.82 -4.76
CA TYR A 25 8.98 9.74 -5.53
C TYR A 25 8.57 9.84 -6.99
N ARG A 26 9.49 9.52 -7.89
CA ARG A 26 9.21 9.39 -9.32
C ARG A 26 9.46 7.95 -9.74
N ALA A 27 8.49 7.36 -10.42
CA ALA A 27 8.55 6.01 -10.93
C ALA A 27 9.80 5.81 -11.80
N LEU A 28 10.58 4.79 -11.49
CA LEU A 28 11.82 4.46 -12.21
C LEU A 28 11.63 3.26 -13.14
N ARG A 29 10.61 2.43 -12.86
CA ARG A 29 10.33 1.19 -13.58
C ARG A 29 8.87 1.15 -14.02
N LYS A 30 8.61 0.36 -15.06
CA LYS A 30 7.25 0.13 -15.54
C LYS A 30 6.40 -0.49 -14.42
N GLY A 31 5.22 0.08 -14.19
CA GLY A 31 4.28 -0.37 -13.16
C GLY A 31 4.52 0.24 -11.78
N GLU A 32 5.54 1.08 -11.63
CA GLU A 32 5.65 1.96 -10.46
C GLU A 32 4.80 3.22 -10.63
N LEU A 33 4.39 3.82 -9.51
CA LEU A 33 3.67 5.09 -9.48
C LEU A 33 4.56 6.19 -8.91
N ASP A 34 4.36 7.42 -9.38
CA ASP A 34 4.87 8.60 -8.70
C ASP A 34 4.19 8.74 -7.33
N LEU A 35 4.84 9.40 -6.37
CA LEU A 35 4.23 9.81 -5.11
C LEU A 35 4.48 11.30 -4.86
N HIS A 36 3.47 11.97 -4.34
CA HIS A 36 3.58 13.32 -3.81
C HIS A 36 3.53 13.32 -2.28
N VAL A 37 4.25 14.24 -1.63
CA VAL A 37 4.23 14.32 -0.16
C VAL A 37 2.80 14.50 0.35
N GLY A 38 2.41 13.69 1.33
CA GLY A 38 1.08 13.71 1.92
C GLY A 38 0.01 12.96 1.13
N GLU A 39 0.37 12.38 -0.02
CA GLU A 39 -0.54 11.57 -0.83
C GLU A 39 -0.96 10.32 -0.05
N LYS A 40 -2.28 10.09 0.01
CA LYS A 40 -2.89 8.96 0.72
C LYS A 40 -3.02 7.78 -0.23
N VAL A 41 -2.75 6.59 0.31
CA VAL A 41 -2.85 5.35 -0.45
C VAL A 41 -3.43 4.23 0.41
N GLU A 42 -4.11 3.28 -0.22
CA GLU A 42 -4.38 1.97 0.35
C GLU A 42 -3.26 1.01 -0.06
N ILE A 43 -2.62 0.38 0.92
CA ILE A 43 -1.58 -0.63 0.73
C ILE A 43 -2.26 -1.99 0.70
N LEU A 44 -2.29 -2.59 -0.50
CA LEU A 44 -2.97 -3.83 -0.80
C LEU A 44 -2.11 -5.06 -0.49
N ASP A 45 -0.79 -4.96 -0.72
CA ASP A 45 0.19 -6.00 -0.40
C ASP A 45 1.58 -5.38 -0.21
N VAL A 46 2.44 -6.09 0.53
CA VAL A 46 3.85 -5.72 0.71
C VAL A 46 4.72 -6.94 0.45
N SER A 47 5.64 -6.82 -0.51
CA SER A 47 6.59 -7.88 -0.83
C SER A 47 7.96 -7.29 -1.18
N TYR A 48 9.03 -7.85 -0.61
CA TYR A 48 10.41 -7.48 -0.91
C TYR A 48 10.71 -5.97 -0.82
N GLY A 49 10.09 -5.28 0.15
CA GLY A 49 10.26 -3.82 0.33
C GLY A 49 9.47 -2.96 -0.64
N VAL A 50 8.61 -3.55 -1.48
CA VAL A 50 7.71 -2.85 -2.40
C VAL A 50 6.27 -3.01 -1.92
N SER A 51 5.53 -1.90 -1.90
CA SER A 51 4.11 -1.86 -1.60
C SER A 51 3.33 -1.80 -2.91
N HIS A 52 2.34 -2.67 -3.07
CA HIS A 52 1.32 -2.54 -4.10
C HIS A 52 0.19 -1.69 -3.54
N VAL A 53 -0.12 -0.58 -4.20
CA VAL A 53 -1.00 0.46 -3.64
C VAL A 53 -2.09 0.88 -4.61
N LEU A 54 -3.23 1.31 -4.04
CA LEU A 54 -4.32 1.98 -4.72
C LEU A 54 -4.37 3.45 -4.25
N LYS A 55 -4.36 4.38 -5.20
CA LYS A 55 -4.52 5.82 -4.95
C LYS A 55 -5.98 6.24 -4.98
N ASP A 56 -6.28 7.42 -4.45
CA ASP A 56 -7.62 8.02 -4.42
C ASP A 56 -8.24 8.22 -5.82
N ASP A 57 -7.41 8.39 -6.86
CA ASP A 57 -7.84 8.53 -8.26
C ASP A 57 -8.15 7.18 -8.94
N GLY A 58 -8.01 6.06 -8.21
CA GLY A 58 -8.22 4.70 -8.69
C GLY A 58 -7.03 4.09 -9.41
N THR A 59 -5.90 4.81 -9.53
CA THR A 59 -4.67 4.23 -10.08
C THR A 59 -4.04 3.24 -9.11
N CYS A 60 -3.54 2.14 -9.66
CA CYS A 60 -2.99 1.04 -8.89
C CYS A 60 -1.63 0.62 -9.44
N GLY A 61 -0.66 0.40 -8.57
CA GLY A 61 0.72 0.14 -8.97
C GLY A 61 1.66 0.02 -7.78
N ASN A 62 2.95 0.01 -8.08
CA ASN A 62 3.98 -0.30 -7.09
C ASN A 62 4.71 0.96 -6.62
N VAL A 63 5.07 1.00 -5.33
CA VAL A 63 5.94 2.02 -4.77
C VAL A 63 6.93 1.40 -3.79
N PRO A 64 8.15 1.92 -3.64
CA PRO A 64 9.05 1.45 -2.59
C PRO A 64 8.47 1.80 -1.22
N SER A 65 8.35 0.82 -0.34
CA SER A 65 7.57 0.94 0.91
C SER A 65 8.15 1.96 1.88
N TYR A 66 9.44 2.25 1.79
CA TYR A 66 10.12 3.22 2.66
C TYR A 66 9.77 4.68 2.33
N PHE A 67 9.02 4.95 1.25
CA PHE A 67 8.40 6.25 0.99
C PHE A 67 7.03 6.41 1.66
N LEU A 68 6.51 5.35 2.30
CA LEU A 68 5.20 5.35 2.94
C LEU A 68 5.35 5.24 4.46
N GLU A 69 4.59 6.07 5.16
CA GLU A 69 4.31 5.91 6.58
C GLU A 69 2.92 5.29 6.74
N LEU A 70 2.80 4.32 7.65
CA LEU A 70 1.49 3.80 8.03
C LEU A 70 0.71 4.88 8.77
N ARG A 71 -0.49 5.17 8.29
CA ARG A 71 -1.40 6.12 8.94
C ARG A 71 -1.90 5.57 10.28
N ASP A 72 -2.24 4.28 10.28
CA ASP A 72 -2.77 3.56 11.42
C ASP A 72 -2.16 2.16 11.45
N ILE A 73 -1.91 1.63 12.65
CA ILE A 73 -1.43 0.26 12.85
C ILE A 73 -2.63 -0.59 13.30
N PRO A 74 -3.07 -1.59 12.52
CA PRO A 74 -4.22 -2.41 12.89
C PRO A 74 -4.01 -3.15 14.22
N GLY A 75 -5.04 -3.15 15.07
CA GLY A 75 -4.99 -3.72 16.42
C GLY A 75 -5.01 -2.63 17.49
N ASN A 76 -5.69 -2.91 18.59
CA ASN A 76 -5.83 -2.02 19.74
C ASN A 76 -4.76 -2.25 20.80
N THR A 77 -4.07 -3.39 20.74
CA THR A 77 -3.02 -3.76 21.70
C THR A 77 -1.75 -4.17 20.99
N LEU A 78 -0.61 -4.04 21.68
CA LEU A 78 0.69 -4.48 21.14
C LEU A 78 0.66 -5.95 20.69
N ALA A 79 -0.01 -6.82 21.45
CA ALA A 79 -0.11 -8.24 21.13
C ALA A 79 -0.85 -8.52 19.81
N GLU A 80 -1.83 -7.67 19.47
CA GLU A 80 -2.55 -7.75 18.19
C GLU A 80 -1.70 -7.23 17.03
N GLN A 81 -0.82 -6.26 17.29
CA GLN A 81 -0.01 -5.57 16.28
C GLN A 81 1.28 -6.32 15.87
N ILE A 82 1.79 -7.23 16.70
CA ILE A 82 3.08 -7.94 16.47
C ILE A 82 2.93 -9.40 16.00
N ARG A 83 1.73 -9.81 15.61
CA ARG A 83 1.40 -11.22 15.36
C ARG A 83 1.84 -11.75 13.99
#